data_AF-A0A432W9T6-F1
#
_entry.id   AF-A0A432W9T6-F1
#
_cell.length_a   1.000
_cell.length_b   1.000
_cell.length_c   1.000
_cell.angle_alpha   90.00
_cell.angle_beta   90.00
_cell.angle_gamma   90.00
#
_symmetry.space_group_name_H-M   'P 1'
#
loop_
_entity.id
_entity.type
_entity.pdbx_description
1 polymer ?
#
loop_
_entity_poly.entity_id
_entity_poly.type
_entity_poly.pdbx_seq_one_letter_code
_entity_poly.pdbx_strand_id
1 'polypeptide(L)'
;MLKNVCLFFLTLFSFAFGVGEAAEDESNQLLSADTCFRSPFGSYSEWVSMITASTSQRLDDEAEIQERVDNFRSQFPEEDFEHYRQTLDCQTFRYHSGDALVNGYVIRPKDADSELPVIIYNRGGNGNYGSVNMARMAGDLFPLAEEGFIVIGTQYRGTFEREPEYHDEFGGADVEDVTRLLELLPEIPNADMDRIGMLGTSRGAMQSYLALKDSSQVKALVTIAGNVDLLKDLETRPEMERVYEGRIPNYDTNKEDELRKRSAIHWISEINSDIPILLLHGEEDERVNARNSVAMAEELARLGREYKFVLYSNDGHDLSENKEVAFHEVIKWFDTHLQ
;
A
#
# COMPACT_ATOMS: atom_id res chain seq x y z
N MET A 1 -50.02 -55.10 45.66
CA MET A 1 -51.39 -54.60 45.44
C MET A 1 -51.52 -53.26 46.11
N LEU A 2 -51.67 -52.17 45.36
CA LEU A 2 -52.29 -50.88 45.74
C LEU A 2 -52.08 -49.95 44.53
N LYS A 3 -53.11 -49.79 43.69
CA LYS A 3 -54.12 -48.71 43.72
C LYS A 3 -53.57 -47.37 43.23
N ASN A 4 -54.04 -47.03 42.04
CA ASN A 4 -54.15 -45.70 41.44
C ASN A 4 -54.51 -44.61 42.46
N VAL A 5 -53.89 -43.44 42.32
CA VAL A 5 -54.56 -42.15 42.49
C VAL A 5 -54.08 -41.22 41.38
N CYS A 6 -55.00 -40.90 40.47
CA CYS A 6 -54.92 -39.76 39.57
C CYS A 6 -55.04 -38.46 40.37
N LEU A 7 -54.23 -37.45 40.05
CA LEU A 7 -54.65 -36.05 40.16
C LEU A 7 -54.18 -35.28 38.92
N PHE A 8 -55.15 -34.60 38.32
CA PHE A 8 -55.08 -33.70 37.18
C PHE A 8 -54.03 -32.58 37.37
N PHE A 9 -53.37 -32.14 36.29
CA PHE A 9 -53.35 -30.72 35.93
C PHE A 9 -53.10 -30.51 34.44
N LEU A 10 -53.73 -29.45 33.95
CA LEU A 10 -53.97 -29.03 32.57
C LEU A 10 -52.71 -28.89 31.69
N THR A 11 -52.94 -29.20 30.42
CA THR A 11 -52.16 -28.86 29.23
C THR A 11 -51.92 -27.36 29.05
N LEU A 12 -50.69 -26.99 28.67
CA LEU A 12 -50.44 -25.86 27.78
C LEU A 12 -49.52 -26.30 26.64
N PHE A 13 -50.05 -26.15 25.44
CA PHE A 13 -49.39 -26.35 24.16
C PHE A 13 -48.44 -25.17 23.93
N SER A 14 -47.16 -25.43 23.67
CA SER A 14 -46.27 -24.44 23.05
C SER A 14 -45.58 -25.08 21.86
N PHE A 15 -45.88 -24.49 20.70
CA PHE A 15 -45.30 -24.77 19.40
C PHE A 15 -43.77 -24.65 19.44
N ALA A 16 -43.08 -25.69 19.00
CA ALA A 16 -41.69 -25.58 18.59
C ALA A 16 -41.66 -24.84 17.24
N PHE A 17 -41.32 -23.56 17.25
CA PHE A 17 -40.77 -22.90 16.07
C PHE A 17 -39.27 -23.18 16.05
N GLY A 18 -38.86 -24.07 15.16
CA GLY A 18 -37.48 -24.11 14.70
C GLY A 18 -37.22 -22.83 13.95
N VAL A 19 -36.45 -21.93 14.55
CA VAL A 19 -35.73 -20.90 13.82
C VAL A 19 -34.34 -21.49 13.64
N GLY A 20 -34.06 -21.96 12.43
CA GLY A 20 -32.67 -22.08 12.00
C GLY A 20 -32.14 -20.66 11.93
N GLU A 21 -31.35 -20.27 12.94
CA GLU A 21 -30.36 -19.23 12.74
C GLU A 21 -29.41 -19.79 11.69
N ALA A 22 -29.54 -19.26 10.46
CA ALA A 22 -28.43 -19.27 9.54
C ALA A 22 -27.28 -18.59 10.29
N ALA A 23 -26.20 -19.34 10.55
CA ALA A 23 -24.94 -18.74 10.92
C ALA A 23 -24.62 -17.69 9.85
N GLU A 24 -24.62 -16.42 10.23
CA GLU A 24 -23.98 -15.40 9.42
C GLU A 24 -22.52 -15.81 9.28
N ASP A 25 -22.06 -15.86 8.05
CA ASP A 25 -20.69 -16.19 7.69
C ASP A 25 -19.78 -15.07 8.24
N GLU A 26 -19.15 -15.30 9.40
CA GLU A 26 -18.16 -14.40 10.02
C GLU A 26 -16.86 -14.27 9.18
N SER A 27 -16.84 -14.65 7.90
CA SER A 27 -15.61 -14.89 7.16
C SER A 27 -15.13 -13.74 6.27
N ASN A 28 -15.86 -12.63 6.14
CA ASN A 28 -15.42 -11.53 5.27
C ASN A 28 -14.62 -10.49 6.06
N GLN A 29 -13.29 -10.55 5.97
CA GLN A 29 -12.38 -9.62 6.64
C GLN A 29 -12.29 -8.28 5.89
N LEU A 30 -12.69 -8.24 4.62
CA LEU A 30 -12.84 -7.03 3.83
C LEU A 30 -14.20 -6.36 4.08
N LEU A 31 -14.17 -5.26 4.82
CA LEU A 31 -15.32 -4.42 5.15
C LEU A 31 -15.49 -3.29 4.13
N SER A 32 -16.73 -2.90 3.81
CA SER A 32 -17.05 -1.71 3.00
C SER A 32 -16.30 -1.63 1.65
N ALA A 33 -16.31 -2.72 0.87
CA ALA A 33 -15.72 -2.74 -0.46
C ALA A 33 -16.53 -1.86 -1.44
N ASP A 34 -15.95 -0.71 -1.82
CA ASP A 34 -16.52 0.27 -2.75
C ASP A 34 -15.63 0.38 -4.00
N THR A 35 -16.22 0.53 -5.18
CA THR A 35 -15.42 0.81 -6.39
C THR A 35 -14.71 2.17 -6.29
N CYS A 36 -13.47 2.24 -6.78
CA CYS A 36 -12.74 3.50 -6.93
C CYS A 36 -13.38 4.41 -7.99
N PHE A 37 -14.05 3.84 -8.99
CA PHE A 37 -14.70 4.56 -10.10
C PHE A 37 -16.11 5.03 -9.73
N ARG A 38 -16.24 5.63 -8.54
CA ARG A 38 -17.44 6.32 -8.06
C ARG A 38 -17.20 7.82 -8.04
N SER A 39 -18.26 8.62 -8.09
CA SER A 39 -18.15 10.09 -7.98
C SER A 39 -17.21 10.49 -6.83
N PRO A 40 -16.23 11.40 -7.07
CA PRO A 40 -16.07 12.24 -8.26
C PRO A 40 -15.23 11.61 -9.40
N PHE A 41 -14.99 10.30 -9.36
CA PHE A 41 -14.22 9.54 -10.35
C PHE A 41 -15.10 8.58 -11.16
N GLY A 42 -16.42 8.86 -11.26
CA GLY A 42 -17.34 8.03 -12.04
C GLY A 42 -17.20 8.27 -13.55
N SER A 43 -16.71 9.45 -13.95
CA SER A 43 -16.33 9.78 -15.32
C SER A 43 -15.14 10.73 -15.34
N TYR A 44 -14.44 10.80 -16.48
CA TYR A 44 -13.34 11.74 -16.67
C TYR A 44 -13.77 13.20 -16.47
N SER A 45 -14.98 13.54 -16.93
CA SER A 45 -15.53 14.89 -16.80
C SER A 45 -15.79 15.30 -15.34
N GLU A 46 -16.20 14.36 -14.49
CA GLU A 46 -16.36 14.59 -13.04
C GLU A 46 -15.00 14.80 -12.38
N TRP A 47 -14.00 13.99 -12.76
CA TRP A 47 -12.65 14.11 -12.20
C TRP A 47 -12.02 15.47 -12.57
N VAL A 48 -12.10 15.87 -13.85
CA VAL A 48 -11.67 17.20 -14.29
C VAL A 48 -12.42 18.30 -13.52
N SER A 49 -13.75 18.17 -13.37
CA SER A 49 -14.56 19.16 -12.64
C SER A 49 -14.11 19.31 -11.18
N MET A 50 -13.77 18.21 -10.52
CA MET A 50 -13.21 18.21 -9.17
C MET A 50 -11.85 18.93 -9.12
N ILE A 51 -10.95 18.66 -10.08
CA ILE A 51 -9.65 19.33 -10.16
C ILE A 51 -9.80 20.83 -10.43
N THR A 52 -10.68 21.22 -11.36
CA THR A 52 -10.99 22.63 -11.63
C THR A 52 -11.51 23.31 -10.37
N ALA A 53 -12.51 22.73 -9.69
CA ALA A 53 -13.07 23.29 -8.46
C ALA A 53 -12.03 23.42 -7.33
N SER A 54 -11.15 22.43 -7.17
CA SER A 54 -10.09 22.48 -6.16
C SER A 54 -9.02 23.53 -6.48
N THR A 55 -8.73 23.75 -7.76
CA THR A 55 -7.78 24.77 -8.23
C THR A 55 -8.35 26.18 -8.05
N SER A 56 -9.60 26.41 -8.44
CA SER A 56 -10.30 27.69 -8.29
C SER A 56 -10.53 28.11 -6.83
N GLN A 57 -10.43 27.19 -5.87
CA GLN A 57 -10.45 27.55 -4.44
C GLN A 57 -9.13 28.13 -3.94
N ARG A 58 -8.04 27.90 -4.67
CA ARG A 58 -6.67 28.28 -4.27
C ARG A 58 -6.12 29.44 -5.09
N LEU A 59 -6.69 29.68 -6.27
CA LEU A 59 -6.23 30.67 -7.24
C LEU A 59 -7.41 31.47 -7.76
N ASP A 60 -7.16 32.75 -8.02
CA ASP A 60 -8.15 33.67 -8.57
C ASP A 60 -7.92 33.96 -10.08
N ASP A 61 -6.73 33.66 -10.62
CA ASP A 61 -6.39 33.91 -12.03
C ASP A 61 -6.90 32.79 -12.94
N GLU A 62 -7.86 33.12 -13.82
CA GLU A 62 -8.47 32.18 -14.77
C GLU A 62 -7.45 31.54 -15.72
N ALA A 63 -6.41 32.27 -16.13
CA ALA A 63 -5.39 31.72 -17.03
C ALA A 63 -4.51 30.68 -16.31
N GLU A 64 -4.13 30.95 -15.06
CA GLU A 64 -3.37 29.98 -14.26
C GLU A 64 -4.21 28.75 -13.92
N ILE A 65 -5.50 28.92 -13.62
CA ILE A 65 -6.44 27.81 -13.41
C ILE A 65 -6.51 26.93 -14.67
N GLN A 66 -6.66 27.54 -15.84
CA GLN A 66 -6.74 26.81 -17.11
C GLN A 66 -5.45 26.04 -17.40
N GLU A 67 -4.29 26.67 -17.22
CA GLU A 67 -2.99 26.01 -17.40
C GLU A 67 -2.83 24.77 -16.50
N ARG A 68 -3.24 24.86 -15.23
CA ARG A 68 -3.20 23.71 -14.30
C ARG A 68 -4.13 22.59 -14.71
N VAL A 69 -5.33 22.92 -15.20
CA VAL A 69 -6.28 21.92 -15.69
C VAL A 69 -5.76 21.27 -16.98
N ASP A 70 -5.13 22.03 -17.87
CA ASP A 70 -4.54 21.51 -19.10
C ASP A 70 -3.34 20.60 -18.80
N ASN A 71 -2.49 20.97 -17.84
CA ASN A 71 -1.41 20.12 -17.36
C ASN A 71 -1.94 18.82 -16.75
N PHE A 72 -3.01 18.90 -15.94
CA PHE A 72 -3.70 17.71 -15.42
C PHE A 72 -4.19 16.80 -16.56
N ARG A 73 -4.84 17.37 -17.59
CA ARG A 73 -5.31 16.60 -18.76
C ARG A 73 -4.17 15.96 -19.54
N SER A 74 -3.01 16.61 -19.61
CA SER A 74 -1.82 16.05 -20.25
C SER A 74 -1.20 14.91 -19.45
N GLN A 75 -1.25 14.98 -18.12
CA GLN A 75 -0.73 13.93 -17.25
C GLN A 75 -1.68 12.73 -17.13
N PHE A 76 -2.99 12.99 -17.23
CA PHE A 76 -4.03 11.98 -17.15
C PHE A 76 -4.96 12.12 -18.36
N PRO A 77 -4.60 11.55 -19.51
CA PRO A 77 -5.45 11.56 -20.71
C PRO A 77 -6.81 10.89 -20.46
N GLU A 78 -7.85 11.39 -21.13
CA GLU A 78 -9.20 10.83 -21.05
C GLU A 78 -9.26 9.38 -21.54
N GLU A 79 -8.50 9.08 -22.60
CA GLU A 79 -8.40 7.73 -23.18
C GLU A 79 -7.87 6.73 -22.15
N ASP A 80 -6.77 7.06 -21.46
CA ASP A 80 -6.19 6.19 -20.43
C ASP A 80 -7.15 5.99 -19.26
N PHE A 81 -7.81 7.05 -18.79
CA PHE A 81 -8.79 6.95 -17.72
C PHE A 81 -9.96 6.03 -18.10
N GLU A 82 -10.54 6.21 -19.29
CA GLU A 82 -11.65 5.39 -19.76
C GLU A 82 -11.22 3.94 -20.03
N HIS A 83 -9.99 3.74 -20.50
CA HIS A 83 -9.38 2.42 -20.63
C HIS A 83 -9.30 1.73 -19.27
N TYR A 84 -8.64 2.32 -18.28
CA TYR A 84 -8.53 1.76 -16.92
C TYR A 84 -9.91 1.50 -16.29
N ARG A 85 -10.86 2.41 -16.46
CA ARG A 85 -12.23 2.24 -15.96
C ARG A 85 -12.92 1.03 -16.59
N GLN A 86 -12.61 0.71 -17.85
CA GLN A 86 -13.17 -0.42 -18.59
C GLN A 86 -12.46 -1.72 -18.23
N THR A 87 -11.14 -1.75 -18.12
CA THR A 87 -10.33 -2.97 -17.98
C THR A 87 -10.03 -3.38 -16.53
N LEU A 88 -9.98 -2.43 -15.59
CA LEU A 88 -9.58 -2.68 -14.20
C LEU A 88 -10.77 -2.66 -13.23
N ASP A 89 -10.77 -3.61 -12.29
CA ASP A 89 -11.58 -3.58 -11.08
C ASP A 89 -10.73 -2.96 -9.96
N CYS A 90 -11.03 -1.70 -9.63
CA CYS A 90 -10.42 -0.99 -8.52
C CYS A 90 -11.43 -0.86 -7.40
N GLN A 91 -11.04 -1.30 -6.20
CA GLN A 91 -11.86 -1.25 -5.00
C GLN A 91 -11.08 -0.64 -3.83
N THR A 92 -11.76 0.19 -3.05
CA THR A 92 -11.32 0.58 -1.69
C THR A 92 -12.07 -0.26 -0.67
N PHE A 93 -11.40 -0.68 0.38
CA PHE A 93 -12.00 -1.47 1.46
C PHE A 93 -11.47 -0.99 2.82
N ARG A 94 -12.03 -1.53 3.89
CA ARG A 94 -11.54 -1.39 5.27
C ARG A 94 -11.27 -2.75 5.87
N TYR A 95 -10.32 -2.84 6.78
CA TYR A 95 -9.99 -4.08 7.46
C TYR A 95 -9.44 -3.79 8.86
N HIS A 96 -9.53 -4.78 9.74
CA HIS A 96 -8.95 -4.70 11.07
C HIS A 96 -7.47 -5.08 11.07
N SER A 97 -6.63 -4.18 11.60
CA SER A 97 -5.23 -4.44 11.95
C SER A 97 -5.08 -4.22 13.46
N GLY A 98 -5.03 -5.32 14.22
CA GLY A 98 -5.29 -5.27 15.66
C GLY A 98 -6.63 -4.58 15.94
N ASP A 99 -6.60 -3.59 16.82
CA ASP A 99 -7.78 -2.79 17.17
C ASP A 99 -8.08 -1.65 16.16
N ALA A 100 -7.14 -1.35 15.26
CA ALA A 100 -7.29 -0.27 14.29
C ALA A 100 -8.14 -0.70 13.09
N LEU A 101 -9.07 0.16 12.67
CA LEU A 101 -9.80 0.00 11.41
C LEU A 101 -9.12 0.83 10.31
N VAL A 102 -8.51 0.14 9.33
CA VAL A 102 -7.59 0.73 8.36
C VAL A 102 -8.19 0.72 6.96
N ASN A 103 -7.97 1.79 6.19
CA ASN A 103 -8.39 1.87 4.79
C ASN A 103 -7.35 1.17 3.89
N GLY A 104 -7.81 0.31 3.00
CA GLY A 104 -7.02 -0.36 1.97
C GLY A 104 -7.60 -0.18 0.58
N TYR A 105 -6.88 -0.65 -0.43
CA TYR A 105 -7.34 -0.70 -1.81
C TYR A 105 -6.73 -1.90 -2.53
N VAL A 106 -7.45 -2.37 -3.54
CA VAL A 106 -7.00 -3.42 -4.46
C VAL A 106 -7.37 -3.02 -5.89
N ILE A 107 -6.47 -3.33 -6.81
CA ILE A 107 -6.59 -3.07 -8.25
C ILE A 107 -6.27 -4.39 -8.93
N ARG A 108 -7.16 -4.85 -9.81
CA ARG A 108 -6.97 -6.09 -10.56
C ARG A 108 -7.55 -6.01 -11.97
N PRO A 109 -7.03 -6.76 -12.94
CA PRO A 109 -7.69 -6.95 -14.23
C PRO A 109 -9.09 -7.56 -14.05
N LYS A 110 -10.10 -7.05 -14.75
CA LYS A 110 -11.48 -7.60 -14.69
C LYS A 110 -11.60 -8.99 -15.32
N ASP A 111 -10.91 -9.19 -16.44
CA ASP A 111 -11.07 -10.36 -17.30
C ASP A 111 -9.96 -11.39 -17.05
N ALA A 112 -9.52 -11.54 -15.80
CA ALA A 112 -8.49 -12.51 -15.42
C ALA A 112 -9.07 -13.94 -15.43
N ASP A 113 -8.65 -14.74 -16.40
CA ASP A 113 -9.06 -16.16 -16.54
C ASP A 113 -8.21 -17.13 -15.68
N SER A 114 -7.17 -16.64 -15.01
CA SER A 114 -6.26 -17.41 -14.16
C SER A 114 -5.90 -16.67 -12.88
N GLU A 115 -5.18 -17.34 -11.98
CA GLU A 115 -4.53 -16.67 -10.85
C GLU A 115 -3.39 -15.76 -11.35
N LEU A 116 -3.24 -14.62 -10.70
CA LEU A 116 -2.30 -13.55 -11.05
C LEU A 116 -1.34 -13.29 -9.90
N PRO A 117 -0.07 -12.97 -10.19
CA PRO A 117 0.89 -12.55 -9.18
C PRO A 117 0.41 -11.28 -8.46
N VAL A 118 0.73 -11.18 -7.18
CA VAL A 118 0.32 -10.08 -6.31
C VAL A 118 1.50 -9.16 -6.02
N ILE A 119 1.30 -7.86 -6.17
CA ILE A 119 2.20 -6.81 -5.70
C ILE A 119 1.55 -6.13 -4.49
N ILE A 120 2.15 -6.29 -3.32
CA ILE A 120 1.84 -5.46 -2.15
C ILE A 120 2.60 -4.14 -2.32
N TYR A 121 1.86 -3.07 -2.60
CA TYR A 121 2.42 -1.74 -2.76
C TYR A 121 2.47 -0.98 -1.42
N ASN A 122 3.68 -0.61 -1.02
CA ASN A 122 3.96 0.16 0.18
C ASN A 122 4.24 1.62 -0.21
N ARG A 123 3.30 2.51 0.11
CA ARG A 123 3.38 3.95 -0.19
C ARG A 123 4.42 4.68 0.66
N GLY A 124 4.94 5.77 0.09
CA GLY A 124 5.76 6.76 0.79
C GLY A 124 4.95 7.78 1.61
N GLY A 125 5.64 8.82 2.10
CA GLY A 125 5.06 9.90 2.89
C GLY A 125 4.50 9.44 4.24
N ASN A 126 3.69 10.28 4.90
CA ASN A 126 3.19 10.01 6.24
C ASN A 126 1.76 10.55 6.46
N GLY A 127 0.92 9.81 7.17
CA GLY A 127 -0.51 10.10 7.33
C GLY A 127 -1.18 10.44 5.99
N ASN A 128 -2.04 11.47 5.98
CA ASN A 128 -2.73 11.94 4.77
C ASN A 128 -1.79 12.46 3.66
N TYR A 129 -0.58 12.92 3.99
CA TYR A 129 0.33 13.52 3.00
C TYR A 129 0.76 12.53 1.92
N GLY A 130 0.99 11.27 2.25
CA GLY A 130 1.34 10.25 1.27
C GLY A 130 0.17 9.36 0.85
N SER A 131 -1.07 9.73 1.17
CA SER A 131 -2.24 8.92 0.86
C SER A 131 -2.30 8.57 -0.64
N VAL A 132 -2.69 7.33 -0.93
CA VAL A 132 -2.89 6.88 -2.32
C VAL A 132 -4.28 7.31 -2.77
N ASN A 133 -4.33 8.32 -3.62
CA ASN A 133 -5.57 8.83 -4.23
C ASN A 133 -5.67 8.39 -5.69
N MET A 134 -6.76 8.76 -6.37
CA MET A 134 -6.99 8.38 -7.78
C MET A 134 -5.85 8.81 -8.72
N ALA A 135 -5.21 9.95 -8.51
CA ALA A 135 -4.09 10.38 -9.33
C ALA A 135 -2.86 9.47 -9.15
N ARG A 136 -2.55 9.07 -7.90
CA ARG A 136 -1.48 8.10 -7.63
C ARG A 136 -1.82 6.70 -8.19
N MET A 137 -3.09 6.29 -8.07
CA MET A 137 -3.54 5.03 -8.66
C MET A 137 -3.36 5.03 -10.17
N ALA A 138 -3.92 6.04 -10.87
CA ALA A 138 -3.84 6.14 -12.32
C ALA A 138 -2.41 6.32 -12.84
N GLY A 139 -1.57 7.09 -12.13
CA GLY A 139 -0.23 7.40 -12.57
C GLY A 139 0.79 6.29 -12.34
N ASP A 140 0.59 5.46 -11.31
CA ASP A 140 1.67 4.57 -10.84
C ASP A 140 1.23 3.13 -10.54
N LEU A 141 -0.07 2.87 -10.30
CA LEU A 141 -0.55 1.54 -9.90
C LEU A 141 -1.44 0.86 -10.95
N PHE A 142 -2.27 1.60 -11.67
CA PHE A 142 -3.05 1.07 -12.79
C PHE A 142 -2.16 0.48 -13.89
N PRO A 143 -1.01 1.10 -14.25
CA PRO A 143 -0.07 0.48 -15.19
C PRO A 143 0.43 -0.90 -14.74
N LEU A 144 0.70 -1.09 -13.45
CA LEU A 144 1.11 -2.41 -12.92
C LEU A 144 -0.02 -3.44 -13.08
N ALA A 145 -1.27 -3.03 -12.86
CA ALA A 145 -2.40 -3.94 -13.04
C ALA A 145 -2.64 -4.31 -14.51
N GLU A 146 -2.44 -3.38 -15.45
CA GLU A 146 -2.50 -3.67 -16.89
C GLU A 146 -1.43 -4.68 -17.35
N GLU A 147 -0.30 -4.76 -16.66
CA GLU A 147 0.75 -5.76 -16.89
C GLU A 147 0.41 -7.14 -16.27
N GLY A 148 -0.82 -7.32 -15.77
CA GLY A 148 -1.30 -8.62 -15.29
C GLY A 148 -1.01 -8.91 -13.81
N PHE A 149 -0.75 -7.87 -13.01
CA PHE A 149 -0.58 -8.00 -11.56
C PHE A 149 -1.86 -7.62 -10.80
N ILE A 150 -2.10 -8.28 -9.67
CA ILE A 150 -3.01 -7.75 -8.64
C ILE A 150 -2.20 -6.81 -7.75
N VAL A 151 -2.63 -5.56 -7.63
CA VAL A 151 -1.96 -4.57 -6.79
C VAL A 151 -2.83 -4.28 -5.58
N ILE A 152 -2.32 -4.57 -4.38
CA ILE A 152 -3.01 -4.30 -3.11
C ILE A 152 -2.15 -3.37 -2.25
N GLY A 153 -2.79 -2.49 -1.50
CA GLY A 153 -2.07 -1.61 -0.59
C GLY A 153 -2.91 -1.09 0.56
N THR A 154 -2.22 -0.66 1.61
CA THR A 154 -2.81 -0.01 2.77
C THR A 154 -2.58 1.50 2.73
N GLN A 155 -3.52 2.26 3.26
CA GLN A 155 -3.33 3.69 3.49
C GLN A 155 -2.51 3.99 4.75
N TYR A 156 -2.20 2.98 5.56
CA TYR A 156 -1.75 3.07 6.95
C TYR A 156 -2.79 3.70 7.89
N ARG A 157 -2.85 3.17 9.12
CA ARG A 157 -3.77 3.58 10.18
C ARG A 157 -3.80 5.09 10.40
N GLY A 158 -5.02 5.61 10.54
CA GLY A 158 -5.31 7.03 10.72
C GLY A 158 -5.30 7.87 9.43
N THR A 159 -4.98 7.31 8.27
CA THR A 159 -5.17 8.01 6.99
C THR A 159 -6.66 8.06 6.61
N PHE A 160 -7.09 9.23 6.12
CA PHE A 160 -8.47 9.64 5.84
C PHE A 160 -9.40 9.76 7.05
N GLU A 161 -8.87 9.61 8.26
CA GLU A 161 -9.60 9.82 9.50
C GLU A 161 -9.39 11.27 10.00
N ARG A 162 -10.46 11.90 10.50
CA ARG A 162 -10.40 13.30 11.00
C ARG A 162 -9.75 13.39 12.37
N GLU A 163 -10.13 12.49 13.27
CA GLU A 163 -9.60 12.39 14.64
C GLU A 163 -9.32 10.90 14.92
N PRO A 164 -8.26 10.34 14.32
CA PRO A 164 -7.96 8.93 14.49
C PRO A 164 -7.53 8.62 15.92
N GLU A 165 -7.95 7.48 16.44
CA GLU A 165 -7.41 6.92 17.69
C GLU A 165 -6.04 6.26 17.47
N TYR A 166 -5.85 5.64 16.30
CA TYR A 166 -4.62 4.98 15.89
C TYR A 166 -3.96 5.74 14.75
N HIS A 167 -2.66 6.00 14.87
CA HIS A 167 -1.92 6.86 13.95
C HIS A 167 -0.76 6.12 13.29
N ASP A 168 -0.42 6.57 12.08
CA ASP A 168 0.81 6.21 11.38
C ASP A 168 2.06 6.58 12.21
N GLU A 169 2.82 5.57 12.63
CA GLU A 169 4.01 5.63 13.50
C GLU A 169 5.34 5.56 12.72
N PHE A 170 5.28 5.75 11.40
CA PHE A 170 6.44 5.75 10.51
C PHE A 170 7.30 4.49 10.70
N GLY A 171 6.72 3.29 10.61
CA GLY A 171 7.44 2.04 10.86
C GLY A 171 7.36 1.53 12.28
N GLY A 172 6.25 1.82 12.96
CA GLY A 172 5.87 1.21 14.22
C GLY A 172 4.70 0.26 13.99
N ALA A 173 3.58 0.53 14.66
CA ALA A 173 2.40 -0.30 14.57
C ALA A 173 1.80 -0.37 13.14
N ASP A 174 2.01 0.64 12.31
CA ASP A 174 1.61 0.67 10.89
C ASP A 174 2.26 -0.42 10.01
N VAL A 175 3.31 -1.10 10.48
CA VAL A 175 3.89 -2.27 9.78
C VAL A 175 2.92 -3.44 9.77
N GLU A 176 2.14 -3.60 10.83
CA GLU A 176 1.10 -4.64 10.92
C GLU A 176 0.01 -4.44 9.85
N ASP A 177 -0.28 -3.18 9.48
CA ASP A 177 -1.23 -2.87 8.42
C ASP A 177 -0.79 -3.49 7.08
N VAL A 178 0.53 -3.59 6.85
CA VAL A 178 1.10 -4.21 5.65
C VAL A 178 1.04 -5.73 5.75
N THR A 179 1.49 -6.32 6.85
CA THR A 179 1.52 -7.78 7.00
C THR A 179 0.12 -8.38 7.01
N ARG A 180 -0.87 -7.66 7.54
CA ARG A 180 -2.27 -8.08 7.52
C ARG A 180 -2.84 -8.22 6.11
N LEU A 181 -2.35 -7.46 5.12
CA LEU A 181 -2.79 -7.62 3.73
C LEU A 181 -2.54 -9.04 3.22
N LEU A 182 -1.46 -9.70 3.64
CA LEU A 182 -1.17 -11.09 3.25
C LEU A 182 -2.28 -12.06 3.68
N GLU A 183 -2.89 -11.80 4.83
CA GLU A 183 -3.97 -12.62 5.38
C GLU A 183 -5.32 -12.34 4.70
N LEU A 184 -5.45 -11.20 4.02
CA LEU A 184 -6.64 -10.81 3.25
C LEU A 184 -6.60 -11.30 1.80
N LEU A 185 -5.42 -11.66 1.27
CA LEU A 185 -5.26 -12.09 -0.11
C LEU A 185 -6.18 -13.27 -0.53
N PRO A 186 -6.49 -14.26 0.32
CA PRO A 186 -7.46 -15.30 -0.03
C PRO A 186 -8.88 -14.79 -0.36
N GLU A 187 -9.23 -13.58 0.09
CA GLU A 187 -10.51 -12.92 -0.22
C GLU A 187 -10.46 -12.13 -1.54
N ILE A 188 -9.28 -11.97 -2.13
CA ILE A 188 -9.07 -11.26 -3.39
C ILE A 188 -9.18 -12.26 -4.54
N PRO A 189 -10.19 -12.12 -5.43
CA PRO A 189 -10.36 -13.11 -6.49
C PRO A 189 -9.19 -13.05 -7.47
N ASN A 190 -8.75 -14.23 -7.91
CA ASN A 190 -7.58 -14.45 -8.77
C ASN A 190 -6.22 -14.15 -8.13
N ALA A 191 -6.12 -13.87 -6.83
CA ALA A 191 -4.82 -13.70 -6.17
C ALA A 191 -4.05 -15.01 -6.07
N ASP A 192 -2.83 -15.03 -6.60
CA ASP A 192 -1.92 -16.15 -6.44
C ASP A 192 -1.08 -16.00 -5.17
N MET A 193 -1.31 -16.91 -4.22
CA MET A 193 -0.66 -16.88 -2.91
C MET A 193 0.81 -17.32 -2.92
N ASP A 194 1.26 -17.97 -3.98
CA ASP A 194 2.64 -18.42 -4.12
C ASP A 194 3.51 -17.39 -4.85
N ARG A 195 2.90 -16.43 -5.55
CA ARG A 195 3.55 -15.41 -6.38
C ARG A 195 3.32 -13.99 -5.85
N ILE A 196 3.87 -13.70 -4.66
CA ILE A 196 3.72 -12.42 -3.97
C ILE A 196 5.03 -11.61 -3.97
N GLY A 197 4.99 -10.40 -4.49
CA GLY A 197 6.07 -9.41 -4.40
C GLY A 197 5.69 -8.19 -3.55
N MET A 198 6.68 -7.41 -3.15
CA MET A 198 6.50 -6.08 -2.55
C MET A 198 7.15 -5.00 -3.38
N LEU A 199 6.45 -3.87 -3.55
CA LEU A 199 6.98 -2.66 -4.17
C LEU A 199 6.88 -1.50 -3.18
N GLY A 200 8.04 -1.00 -2.72
CA GLY A 200 8.12 0.10 -1.78
C GLY A 200 8.75 1.36 -2.37
N THR A 201 8.05 2.49 -2.32
CA THR A 201 8.61 3.79 -2.77
C THR A 201 8.93 4.70 -1.59
N SER A 202 10.11 5.33 -1.55
CA SER A 202 10.49 6.26 -0.48
C SER A 202 10.49 5.55 0.89
N ARG A 203 9.81 6.11 1.90
CA ARG A 203 9.47 5.43 3.17
C ARG A 203 8.82 4.04 2.94
N GLY A 204 8.09 3.83 1.86
CA GLY A 204 7.52 2.54 1.50
C GLY A 204 8.55 1.41 1.37
N ALA A 205 9.80 1.73 1.00
CA ALA A 205 10.89 0.75 1.03
C ALA A 205 11.21 0.32 2.47
N MET A 206 11.33 1.27 3.39
CA MET A 206 11.51 1.03 4.83
C MET A 206 10.39 0.15 5.39
N GLN A 207 9.13 0.44 5.04
CA GLN A 207 7.97 -0.37 5.39
C GLN A 207 8.07 -1.80 4.86
N SER A 208 8.48 -1.95 3.61
CA SER A 208 8.66 -3.27 2.99
C SER A 208 9.71 -4.09 3.74
N TYR A 209 10.86 -3.50 4.07
CA TYR A 209 11.90 -4.19 4.85
C TYR A 209 11.40 -4.61 6.24
N LEU A 210 10.62 -3.76 6.92
CA LEU A 210 10.06 -4.06 8.24
C LEU A 210 9.05 -5.21 8.16
N ALA A 211 8.12 -5.17 7.19
CA ALA A 211 7.15 -6.22 6.98
C ALA A 211 7.80 -7.57 6.61
N LEU A 212 8.93 -7.54 5.91
CA LEU A 212 9.71 -8.74 5.55
C LEU A 212 10.37 -9.43 6.75
N LYS A 213 10.50 -8.78 7.92
CA LYS A 213 10.98 -9.48 9.13
C LYS A 213 10.03 -10.59 9.56
N ASP A 214 8.74 -10.39 9.33
CA ASP A 214 7.67 -11.26 9.81
C ASP A 214 6.91 -11.96 8.67
N SER A 215 7.41 -11.89 7.42
CA SER A 215 6.77 -12.48 6.25
C SER A 215 7.69 -13.47 5.52
N SER A 216 7.22 -14.72 5.41
CA SER A 216 7.86 -15.78 4.62
C SER A 216 7.21 -15.99 3.25
N GLN A 217 6.09 -15.31 2.98
CA GLN A 217 5.30 -15.52 1.76
C GLN A 217 5.82 -14.69 0.57
N VAL A 218 6.46 -13.55 0.84
CA VAL A 218 6.99 -12.65 -0.18
C VAL A 218 8.22 -13.25 -0.87
N LYS A 219 8.21 -13.23 -2.19
CA LYS A 219 9.23 -13.85 -3.06
C LYS A 219 10.19 -12.86 -3.69
N ALA A 220 9.82 -11.58 -3.79
CA ALA A 220 10.67 -10.54 -4.39
C ALA A 220 10.36 -9.16 -3.83
N LEU A 221 11.38 -8.30 -3.74
CA LEU A 221 11.24 -6.91 -3.34
C LEU A 221 11.76 -5.95 -4.42
N VAL A 222 11.00 -4.91 -4.71
CA VAL A 222 11.45 -3.74 -5.46
C VAL A 222 11.37 -2.52 -4.56
N THR A 223 12.42 -1.71 -4.55
CA THR A 223 12.45 -0.41 -3.86
C THR A 223 12.78 0.72 -4.84
N ILE A 224 12.03 1.82 -4.75
CA ILE A 224 12.27 3.04 -5.52
C ILE A 224 12.56 4.16 -4.53
N ALA A 225 13.70 4.84 -4.66
CA ALA A 225 14.11 5.96 -3.79
C ALA A 225 14.05 5.61 -2.28
N GLY A 226 14.44 4.38 -1.92
CA GLY A 226 14.12 3.81 -0.61
C GLY A 226 14.96 4.30 0.57
N ASN A 227 14.31 4.60 1.72
CA ASN A 227 15.00 4.87 2.99
C ASN A 227 15.50 3.57 3.63
N VAL A 228 16.78 3.51 3.98
CA VAL A 228 17.38 2.36 4.70
C VAL A 228 18.19 2.76 5.94
N ASP A 229 18.49 4.05 6.11
CA ASP A 229 19.23 4.60 7.24
C ASP A 229 18.70 5.98 7.66
N LEU A 230 17.69 5.99 8.55
CA LEU A 230 17.02 7.24 8.96
C LEU A 230 17.93 8.17 9.77
N LEU A 231 18.92 7.63 10.49
CA LEU A 231 19.89 8.44 11.23
C LEU A 231 20.76 9.22 10.26
N LYS A 232 21.29 8.54 9.24
CA LYS A 232 22.02 9.22 8.18
C LYS A 232 21.10 10.22 7.48
N ASP A 233 19.88 9.86 7.13
CA ASP A 233 18.97 10.77 6.43
C ASP A 233 18.81 12.14 7.10
N LEU A 234 18.84 12.22 8.44
CA LEU A 234 18.82 13.50 9.17
C LEU A 234 20.05 14.39 8.93
N GLU A 235 21.19 13.83 8.54
CA GLU A 235 22.38 14.61 8.15
C GLU A 235 22.16 15.37 6.84
N THR A 236 21.42 14.76 5.90
CA THR A 236 21.13 15.34 4.58
C THR A 236 19.81 16.11 4.56
N ARG A 237 18.89 15.75 5.44
CA ARG A 237 17.51 16.24 5.47
C ARG A 237 17.02 16.45 6.91
N PRO A 238 17.63 17.37 7.67
CA PRO A 238 17.37 17.55 9.10
C PRO A 238 15.91 17.93 9.42
N GLU A 239 15.17 18.51 8.48
CA GLU A 239 13.76 18.86 8.69
C GLU A 239 12.84 17.64 8.87
N MET A 240 13.27 16.44 8.46
CA MET A 240 12.55 15.19 8.73
C MET A 240 12.50 14.86 10.22
N GLU A 241 13.38 15.45 11.05
CA GLU A 241 13.35 15.28 12.51
C GLU A 241 11.97 15.61 13.09
N ARG A 242 11.30 16.65 12.59
CA ARG A 242 9.95 17.02 13.05
C ARG A 242 8.90 15.96 12.72
N VAL A 243 9.06 15.26 11.60
CA VAL A 243 8.16 14.15 11.23
C VAL A 243 8.41 12.96 12.13
N TYR A 244 9.68 12.66 12.42
CA TYR A 244 10.07 11.55 13.29
C TYR A 244 9.62 11.78 14.73
N GLU A 245 9.91 12.94 15.31
CA GLU A 245 9.46 13.34 16.66
C GLU A 245 7.94 13.24 16.81
N GLY A 246 7.18 13.68 15.80
CA GLY A 246 5.73 13.68 15.83
C GLY A 246 5.04 12.33 15.57
N ARG A 247 5.78 11.27 15.21
CA ARG A 247 5.20 9.99 14.78
C ARG A 247 5.84 8.77 15.41
N ILE A 248 7.14 8.78 15.58
CA ILE A 248 7.89 7.62 16.07
C ILE A 248 7.71 7.56 17.59
N PRO A 249 7.13 6.47 18.13
CA PRO A 249 6.99 6.31 19.58
C PRO A 249 8.35 6.38 20.27
N ASN A 250 8.39 6.98 21.45
CA ASN A 250 9.59 7.12 22.29
C ASN A 250 10.74 7.91 21.67
N TYR A 251 10.53 8.67 20.59
CA TYR A 251 11.59 9.42 19.91
C TYR A 251 12.38 10.33 20.88
N ASP A 252 11.70 11.13 21.71
CA ASP A 252 12.35 12.06 22.65
C ASP A 252 13.27 11.39 23.67
N THR A 253 12.95 10.14 24.03
CA THR A 253 13.67 9.39 25.06
C THR A 253 14.65 8.36 24.50
N ASN A 254 14.45 7.93 23.25
CA ASN A 254 15.21 6.84 22.64
C ASN A 254 15.43 6.98 21.13
N LYS A 255 15.63 8.22 20.65
CA LYS A 255 15.80 8.58 19.24
C LYS A 255 16.67 7.62 18.44
N GLU A 256 17.90 7.38 18.89
CA GLU A 256 18.87 6.59 18.10
C GLU A 256 18.40 5.15 17.89
N ASP A 257 17.93 4.48 18.94
CA ASP A 257 17.45 3.10 18.83
C ASP A 257 16.17 3.04 17.99
N GLU A 258 15.24 3.98 18.15
CA GLU A 258 14.00 4.00 17.39
C GLU A 258 14.22 4.21 15.89
N LEU A 259 15.18 5.05 15.52
CA LEU A 259 15.60 5.22 14.13
C LEU A 259 16.36 3.99 13.62
N ARG A 260 17.22 3.36 14.44
CA ARG A 260 17.93 2.13 14.07
C ARG A 260 16.99 0.96 13.82
N LYS A 261 15.94 0.79 14.63
CA LYS A 261 14.91 -0.26 14.45
C LYS A 261 14.25 -0.19 13.07
N ARG A 262 14.10 1.02 12.53
CA ARG A 262 13.51 1.30 11.21
C ARG A 262 14.53 1.27 10.07
N SER A 263 15.82 1.23 10.37
CA SER A 263 16.90 1.34 9.40
C SER A 263 17.41 -0.03 8.98
N ALA A 264 16.85 -0.55 7.88
CA ALA A 264 17.15 -1.89 7.34
C ALA A 264 18.63 -2.16 7.14
N ILE A 265 19.45 -1.14 6.89
CA ILE A 265 20.90 -1.31 6.72
C ILE A 265 21.59 -1.98 7.92
N HIS A 266 21.01 -1.90 9.12
CA HIS A 266 21.58 -2.50 10.33
C HIS A 266 21.18 -3.96 10.56
N TRP A 267 20.16 -4.45 9.86
CA TRP A 267 19.55 -5.75 10.13
C TRP A 267 19.09 -6.47 8.86
N ILE A 268 19.53 -6.06 7.67
CA ILE A 268 19.17 -6.70 6.40
C ILE A 268 19.56 -8.19 6.35
N SER A 269 20.49 -8.64 7.19
CA SER A 269 20.83 -10.05 7.35
C SER A 269 19.79 -10.86 8.15
N GLU A 270 18.82 -10.21 8.79
CA GLU A 270 17.73 -10.85 9.54
C GLU A 270 16.56 -11.25 8.64
N ILE A 271 16.38 -10.60 7.47
CA ILE A 271 15.33 -10.98 6.52
C ILE A 271 15.77 -12.19 5.69
N ASN A 272 14.81 -12.96 5.16
CA ASN A 272 15.09 -14.14 4.35
C ASN A 272 16.08 -13.81 3.21
N SER A 273 17.22 -14.51 3.17
CA SER A 273 18.29 -14.30 2.21
C SER A 273 17.90 -14.58 0.76
N ASP A 274 16.90 -15.44 0.57
CA ASP A 274 16.45 -15.91 -0.75
C ASP A 274 15.56 -14.90 -1.47
N ILE A 275 15.15 -13.81 -0.80
CA ILE A 275 14.39 -12.74 -1.43
C ILE A 275 15.36 -11.88 -2.26
N PRO A 276 15.25 -11.87 -3.59
CA PRO A 276 16.01 -10.98 -4.46
C PRO A 276 15.46 -9.56 -4.36
N ILE A 277 16.36 -8.56 -4.37
CA ILE A 277 16.02 -7.15 -4.18
C ILE A 277 16.43 -6.28 -5.38
N LEU A 278 15.48 -5.57 -5.98
CA LEU A 278 15.74 -4.49 -6.93
C LEU A 278 15.77 -3.13 -6.22
N LEU A 279 16.82 -2.35 -6.47
CA LEU A 279 17.02 -1.01 -5.96
C LEU A 279 17.05 -0.03 -7.14
N LEU A 280 16.06 0.86 -7.24
CA LEU A 280 15.99 1.93 -8.23
C LEU A 280 16.11 3.29 -7.53
N HIS A 281 16.97 4.19 -8.00
CA HIS A 281 17.17 5.48 -7.36
C HIS A 281 17.62 6.56 -8.36
N GLY A 282 17.16 7.80 -8.15
CA GLY A 282 17.66 8.97 -8.88
C GLY A 282 18.95 9.50 -8.25
N GLU A 283 19.94 9.86 -9.06
CA GLU A 283 21.22 10.41 -8.58
C GLU A 283 21.05 11.76 -7.88
N GLU A 284 20.06 12.56 -8.32
CA GLU A 284 19.79 13.92 -7.83
C GLU A 284 18.61 13.96 -6.84
N ASP A 285 18.31 12.84 -6.17
CA ASP A 285 17.23 12.77 -5.19
C ASP A 285 17.54 13.62 -3.94
N GLU A 286 16.82 14.74 -3.81
CA GLU A 286 16.91 15.67 -2.68
C GLU A 286 16.03 15.26 -1.48
N ARG A 287 15.11 14.31 -1.64
CA ARG A 287 14.19 13.88 -0.57
C ARG A 287 14.74 12.68 0.20
N VAL A 288 15.36 11.74 -0.51
CA VAL A 288 16.07 10.58 0.04
C VAL A 288 17.39 10.48 -0.69
N ASN A 289 18.50 10.70 0.01
CA ASN A 289 19.78 10.71 -0.68
C ASN A 289 20.11 9.31 -1.25
N ALA A 290 20.56 9.26 -2.51
CA ALA A 290 20.91 8.03 -3.23
C ALA A 290 21.91 7.12 -2.49
N ARG A 291 22.69 7.67 -1.55
CA ARG A 291 23.55 6.89 -0.65
C ARG A 291 22.81 5.78 0.08
N ASN A 292 21.49 5.89 0.28
CA ASN A 292 20.68 4.82 0.85
C ASN A 292 20.72 3.56 -0.02
N SER A 293 20.36 3.68 -1.30
CA SER A 293 20.40 2.53 -2.22
C SER A 293 21.81 2.08 -2.51
N VAL A 294 22.80 2.98 -2.57
CA VAL A 294 24.22 2.60 -2.71
C VAL A 294 24.66 1.76 -1.52
N ALA A 295 24.43 2.22 -0.28
CA ALA A 295 24.82 1.48 0.92
C ALA A 295 24.11 0.13 1.04
N MET A 296 22.82 0.07 0.68
CA MET A 296 22.09 -1.20 0.66
C MET A 296 22.64 -2.16 -0.41
N ALA A 297 22.95 -1.67 -1.61
CA ALA A 297 23.55 -2.48 -2.67
C ALA A 297 24.91 -3.05 -2.25
N GLU A 298 25.76 -2.24 -1.62
CA GLU A 298 27.05 -2.67 -1.07
C GLU A 298 26.89 -3.75 0.00
N GLU A 299 25.91 -3.59 0.90
CA GLU A 299 25.66 -4.56 1.97
C GLU A 299 25.08 -5.87 1.43
N LEU A 300 24.16 -5.82 0.47
CA LEU A 300 23.64 -7.02 -0.21
C LEU A 300 24.76 -7.76 -0.96
N ALA A 301 25.66 -7.03 -1.63
CA ALA A 301 26.84 -7.61 -2.26
C ALA A 301 27.77 -8.28 -1.23
N ARG A 302 28.02 -7.61 -0.10
CA ARG A 302 28.85 -8.15 0.99
C ARG A 302 28.27 -9.44 1.57
N LEU A 303 26.95 -9.55 1.65
CA LEU A 303 26.23 -10.72 2.12
C LEU A 303 26.07 -11.81 1.05
N GLY A 304 26.42 -11.54 -0.21
CA GLY A 304 26.26 -12.48 -1.33
C GLY A 304 24.80 -12.72 -1.70
N ARG A 305 23.92 -11.75 -1.45
CA ARG A 305 22.49 -11.84 -1.78
C ARG A 305 22.24 -11.45 -3.23
N GLU A 306 21.19 -12.01 -3.83
CA GLU A 306 20.75 -11.60 -5.16
C GLU A 306 20.14 -10.20 -5.11
N TYR A 307 20.69 -9.30 -5.92
CA TYR A 307 20.17 -7.94 -6.05
C TYR A 307 20.48 -7.36 -7.43
N LYS A 308 19.72 -6.33 -7.79
CA LYS A 308 20.05 -5.41 -8.87
C LYS A 308 19.94 -3.99 -8.36
N PHE A 309 20.90 -3.15 -8.73
CA PHE A 309 20.88 -1.73 -8.43
C PHE A 309 20.98 -0.93 -9.72
N VAL A 310 20.08 0.03 -9.89
CA VAL A 310 20.09 1.00 -11.00
C VAL A 310 20.04 2.41 -10.41
N LEU A 311 21.06 3.19 -10.75
CA LEU A 311 21.13 4.62 -10.43
C LEU A 311 20.88 5.40 -11.72
N TYR A 312 19.86 6.25 -11.72
CA TYR A 312 19.48 7.07 -12.87
C TYR A 312 20.12 8.45 -12.77
N SER A 313 21.04 8.77 -13.67
CA SER A 313 21.68 10.09 -13.73
C SER A 313 20.74 11.17 -14.22
N ASN A 314 20.85 12.38 -13.65
CA ASN A 314 19.98 13.53 -13.89
C ASN A 314 18.49 13.25 -13.59
N ASP A 315 18.22 12.38 -12.62
CA ASP A 315 16.85 12.08 -12.19
C ASP A 315 16.72 12.20 -10.67
N GLY A 316 15.50 12.51 -10.22
CA GLY A 316 15.19 12.81 -8.83
C GLY A 316 14.36 11.72 -8.13
N HIS A 317 13.63 12.12 -7.10
CA HIS A 317 12.91 11.21 -6.21
C HIS A 317 11.85 10.34 -6.90
N ASP A 318 11.12 10.93 -7.84
CA ASP A 318 9.97 10.29 -8.48
C ASP A 318 10.38 9.56 -9.79
N LEU A 319 11.67 9.57 -10.15
CA LEU A 319 12.22 9.03 -11.40
C LEU A 319 11.51 9.56 -12.66
N SER A 320 11.10 10.82 -12.66
CA SER A 320 10.25 11.39 -13.71
C SER A 320 10.91 11.34 -15.09
N GLU A 321 12.23 11.51 -15.17
CA GLU A 321 12.97 11.52 -16.45
C GLU A 321 13.15 10.11 -17.03
N ASN A 322 13.19 9.10 -16.17
CA ASN A 322 13.37 7.69 -16.53
C ASN A 322 12.17 6.82 -16.16
N LYS A 323 10.98 7.40 -16.00
CA LYS A 323 9.79 6.73 -15.44
C LYS A 323 9.48 5.43 -16.18
N GLU A 324 9.43 5.47 -17.51
CA GLU A 324 9.16 4.30 -18.35
C GLU A 324 10.26 3.23 -18.25
N VAL A 325 11.52 3.65 -18.15
CA VAL A 325 12.64 2.71 -18.03
C VAL A 325 12.62 2.03 -16.66
N ALA A 326 12.37 2.80 -15.60
CA ALA A 326 12.22 2.30 -14.24
C ALA A 326 11.02 1.34 -14.13
N PHE A 327 9.88 1.70 -14.73
CA PHE A 327 8.69 0.84 -14.79
C PHE A 327 8.99 -0.51 -15.45
N HIS A 328 9.64 -0.53 -16.61
CA HIS A 328 10.04 -1.78 -17.26
C HIS A 328 10.99 -2.63 -16.40
N GLU A 329 11.86 -2.01 -15.60
CA GLU A 329 12.72 -2.75 -14.66
C GLU A 329 11.90 -3.38 -13.53
N VAL A 330 10.86 -2.70 -13.03
CA VAL A 330 9.93 -3.27 -12.04
C VAL A 330 9.20 -4.48 -12.62
N ILE A 331 8.59 -4.35 -13.80
CA ILE A 331 7.85 -5.45 -14.44
C ILE A 331 8.76 -6.63 -14.68
N LYS A 332 9.93 -6.41 -15.29
CA LYS A 332 10.91 -7.47 -15.57
C LYS A 332 11.35 -8.19 -14.30
N TRP A 333 11.52 -7.47 -13.20
CA TRP A 333 11.93 -8.07 -11.93
C TRP A 333 10.86 -9.01 -11.38
N PHE A 334 9.61 -8.55 -11.33
CA PHE A 334 8.50 -9.40 -10.87
C PHE A 334 8.23 -10.55 -11.84
N ASP A 335 8.26 -10.32 -13.15
CA ASP A 335 8.15 -11.39 -14.16
C ASP A 335 9.22 -12.46 -14.00
N THR A 336 10.42 -12.11 -13.52
CA THR A 336 11.51 -13.07 -13.34
C THR A 336 11.35 -13.87 -12.05
N HIS A 337 10.92 -13.22 -10.97
CA HIS A 337 10.98 -13.77 -9.62
C HIS A 337 9.63 -14.22 -9.05
N LEU A 338 8.53 -13.89 -9.73
CA LEU A 338 7.17 -14.34 -9.42
C LEU A 338 6.64 -15.28 -10.52
N GLN A 339 7.48 -16.16 -11.08
CA GLN A 339 7.06 -17.20 -12.03
C GLN A 339 6.38 -18.37 -11.35
#